data_AF-A0A3B8RRF9-F1
#
_entry.id   AF-A0A3B8RRF9-F1
#
_cell.length_a   1.000
_cell.length_b   1.000
_cell.length_c   1.000
_cell.angle_alpha   90.00
_cell.angle_beta   90.00
_cell.angle_gamma   90.00
#
_symmetry.space_group_name_H-M   'P 1'
#
loop_
_entity.id
_entity.type
_entity.pdbx_description
1 polymer ?
#
loop_
_entity_poly.entity_id
_entity_poly.type
_entity_poly.pdbx_seq_one_letter_code
_entity_poly.pdbx_strand_id
1 'polypeptide(L)'
;MEGKALDYVIIVVFLIGAAAFGIITGGKQKTVKDYFLGSKKIPWWAVCFSIVAAETSTLTFISIPGLAYLTNLNFLQVTFGYLIGRILVATILLPAYSKGELLTAYTFLENRFGGKTRSFASIIFLFTRTAADGVRLFATAIPLKLMLNIDYPLAITIIAVITL
;
A
#
# COMPACT_ATOMS: atom_id res chain seq x y z
N MET A 1 22.26 -25.22 3.98
CA MET A 1 21.50 -24.00 4.28
C MET A 1 22.48 -22.89 4.61
N GLU A 2 23.02 -22.20 3.61
CA GLU A 2 23.92 -21.05 3.82
C GLU A 2 23.11 -19.75 3.71
N GLY A 3 22.14 -19.56 4.60
CA GLY A 3 21.74 -18.22 5.01
C GLY A 3 22.63 -17.88 6.20
N LYS A 4 23.59 -16.97 6.01
CA LYS A 4 24.54 -16.63 7.08
C LYS A 4 23.69 -16.07 8.22
N ALA A 5 23.91 -16.46 9.48
CA ALA A 5 23.10 -16.01 10.63
C ALA A 5 22.82 -14.49 10.65
N LEU A 6 23.73 -13.71 10.05
CA LEU A 6 23.59 -12.30 9.74
C LEU A 6 22.30 -11.93 8.98
N ASP A 7 21.87 -12.69 7.97
CA ASP A 7 20.68 -12.40 7.16
C ASP A 7 19.42 -12.41 8.04
N TYR A 8 19.30 -13.41 8.90
CA TYR A 8 18.20 -13.51 9.86
C TYR A 8 18.24 -12.37 10.89
N VAL A 9 19.43 -12.00 11.37
CA VAL A 9 19.60 -10.86 12.28
C VAL A 9 19.14 -9.57 11.61
N ILE A 10 19.53 -9.32 10.35
CA ILE A 10 19.11 -8.13 9.59
C ILE A 10 17.58 -8.07 9.46
N ILE A 11 16.94 -9.20 9.11
CA ILE A 11 15.48 -9.28 8.98
C ILE A 11 14.81 -8.97 10.32
N VAL A 12 15.24 -9.60 11.40
CA VAL A 12 14.66 -9.41 12.73
C VAL A 12 14.81 -7.96 13.21
N VAL A 13 16.01 -7.37 13.04
CA VAL A 13 16.26 -5.97 13.39
C VAL A 13 15.40 -5.02 12.57
N PHE A 14 15.24 -5.28 11.27
CA PHE A 14 14.37 -4.49 10.41
C PHE A 14 12.91 -4.54 10.86
N LEU A 15 12.37 -5.73 11.11
CA LEU A 15 10.98 -5.92 11.54
C LEU A 15 10.69 -5.25 12.90
N ILE A 16 11.57 -5.48 13.88
CA ILE A 16 11.45 -4.85 15.21
C ILE A 16 11.58 -3.32 15.09
N GLY A 17 12.55 -2.83 14.31
CA GLY A 17 12.76 -1.40 14.09
C GLY A 17 11.55 -0.72 13.46
N ALA A 18 10.95 -1.35 12.44
CA ALA A 18 9.75 -0.85 11.78
C ALA A 18 8.53 -0.83 12.74
N ALA A 19 8.29 -1.91 13.47
CA ALA A 19 7.21 -1.99 14.46
C ALA A 19 7.40 -0.97 15.59
N ALA A 20 8.61 -0.89 16.17
CA ALA A 20 8.93 0.07 17.21
C ALA A 20 8.75 1.52 16.73
N PHE A 21 9.20 1.84 15.51
CA PHE A 21 8.99 3.15 14.91
C PHE A 21 7.50 3.49 14.79
N GLY A 22 6.68 2.53 14.32
CA GLY A 22 5.23 2.69 14.25
C GLY A 22 4.58 2.94 15.61
N ILE A 23 4.97 2.19 16.63
CA ILE A 23 4.44 2.33 18.01
C ILE A 23 4.84 3.68 18.63
N ILE A 24 6.10 4.11 18.47
CA ILE A 24 6.63 5.36 19.04
C ILE A 24 6.02 6.61 18.37
N THR A 25 5.76 6.51 17.06
CA THR A 25 5.24 7.63 16.27
C THR A 25 3.71 7.68 16.22
N GLY A 26 3.04 6.53 16.40
CA GLY A 26 1.59 6.40 16.48
C GLY A 26 0.97 6.87 17.80
N GLY A 27 -0.37 6.82 17.90
CA GLY A 27 -1.14 7.08 19.12
C GLY A 27 -1.24 8.54 19.57
N LYS A 28 -0.76 9.50 18.76
CA LYS A 28 -0.77 10.95 19.07
C LYS A 28 -2.00 11.68 18.51
N GLN A 29 -2.87 10.97 17.80
CA GLN A 29 -4.04 11.50 17.12
C GLN A 29 -5.23 11.55 18.09
N LYS A 30 -5.93 12.69 18.15
CA LYS A 30 -7.07 12.88 19.09
C LYS A 30 -8.43 12.84 18.40
N THR A 31 -8.46 13.03 17.08
CA THR A 31 -9.68 13.02 16.28
C THR A 31 -9.52 12.15 15.03
N VAL A 32 -10.65 11.75 14.42
CA VAL A 32 -10.69 11.06 13.12
C VAL A 32 -9.98 11.88 12.04
N LYS A 33 -10.14 13.21 12.07
CA LYS A 33 -9.45 14.13 11.15
C LYS A 33 -7.94 14.07 11.33
N ASP A 34 -7.45 14.05 12.57
CA ASP A 34 -6.03 13.90 12.88
C ASP A 34 -5.46 12.56 12.40
N TYR A 35 -6.26 11.50 12.46
CA TYR A 35 -5.89 10.16 12.03
C TYR A 35 -5.77 10.05 10.50
N PHE A 36 -6.74 10.58 9.75
CA PHE A 36 -6.78 10.42 8.29
C PHE A 36 -6.09 11.54 7.50
N LEU A 37 -6.13 12.79 7.96
CA LEU A 37 -5.52 13.93 7.25
C LEU A 37 -4.12 14.28 7.77
N GLY A 38 -3.74 13.74 8.94
CA GLY A 38 -2.55 14.15 9.66
C GLY A 38 -2.74 15.50 10.33
N SER A 39 -2.57 15.56 11.66
CA SER A 39 -2.71 16.78 12.46
C SER A 39 -1.61 17.83 12.23
N LYS A 40 -0.68 17.60 11.29
CA LYS A 40 0.49 18.44 10.99
C LYS A 40 0.67 18.58 9.49
N LYS A 41 1.28 19.69 9.05
CA LYS A 41 1.79 19.85 7.67
C LYS A 41 2.86 18.79 7.41
N ILE A 42 2.47 17.67 6.81
CA ILE A 42 3.41 16.61 6.39
C ILE A 42 4.22 17.17 5.21
N PRO A 43 5.56 17.09 5.23
CA PRO A 43 6.36 17.58 4.13
C PRO A 43 6.11 16.75 2.87
N TRP A 44 6.14 17.40 1.70
CA TRP A 44 5.75 16.78 0.42
C TRP A 44 6.54 15.49 0.10
N TRP A 45 7.83 15.44 0.44
CA TRP A 45 8.66 14.27 0.19
C TRP A 45 8.18 13.05 0.99
N ALA A 46 7.71 13.24 2.22
CA ALA A 46 7.18 12.16 3.05
C ALA A 46 5.86 11.65 2.49
N VAL A 47 5.01 12.55 1.96
CA VAL A 47 3.79 12.18 1.23
C VAL A 47 4.12 11.35 -0.01
N CYS A 48 5.12 11.78 -0.79
CA CYS A 48 5.56 11.04 -1.98
C CYS A 48 6.08 9.63 -1.64
N PHE A 49 6.95 9.48 -0.63
CA PHE A 49 7.42 8.16 -0.20
C PHE A 49 6.28 7.29 0.31
N SER A 50 5.32 7.86 1.05
CA SER A 50 4.13 7.12 1.50
C SER A 50 3.29 6.62 0.32
N ILE A 51 3.10 7.42 -0.73
CA ILE A 51 2.36 7.01 -1.93
C ILE A 51 3.08 5.86 -2.62
N VAL A 52 4.40 5.98 -2.85
CA VAL A 52 5.19 4.93 -3.49
C VAL A 52 5.17 3.65 -2.66
N ALA A 53 5.30 3.75 -1.34
CA ALA A 53 5.23 2.59 -0.44
C ALA A 53 3.84 1.93 -0.43
N ALA A 54 2.76 2.71 -0.50
CA ALA A 54 1.39 2.19 -0.52
C ALA A 54 1.01 1.49 -1.84
N GLU A 55 1.62 1.91 -2.95
CA GLU A 55 1.37 1.35 -4.28
C GLU A 55 2.28 0.17 -4.62
N THR A 56 3.52 0.20 -4.13
CA THR A 56 4.52 -0.84 -4.40
C THR A 56 4.26 -2.02 -3.48
N SER A 57 3.96 -3.19 -4.05
CA SER A 57 3.67 -4.40 -3.30
C SER A 57 4.65 -5.52 -3.61
N THR A 58 4.70 -6.54 -2.75
CA THR A 58 5.48 -7.77 -3.00
C THR A 58 5.10 -8.43 -4.32
N LEU A 59 3.80 -8.39 -4.68
CA LEU A 59 3.34 -8.89 -5.97
C LEU A 59 4.01 -8.14 -7.13
N THR A 60 4.12 -6.80 -7.06
CA THR A 60 4.82 -6.01 -8.07
C THR A 60 6.30 -6.42 -8.17
N PHE A 61 6.97 -6.57 -7.03
CA PHE A 61 8.39 -6.89 -6.96
C PHE A 61 8.72 -8.25 -7.57
N ILE A 62 7.85 -9.25 -7.39
CA ILE A 62 8.05 -10.59 -7.96
C ILE A 62 7.57 -10.66 -9.42
N SER A 63 6.41 -10.08 -9.73
CA SER A 63 5.74 -10.26 -11.03
C SER A 63 6.37 -9.45 -12.17
N ILE A 64 6.84 -8.22 -11.93
CA ILE A 64 7.37 -7.37 -13.01
C ILE A 64 8.67 -7.94 -13.61
N PRO A 65 9.67 -8.35 -12.80
CA PRO A 65 10.85 -9.03 -13.34
C PRO A 65 10.48 -10.35 -14.03
N GLY A 66 9.56 -11.13 -13.46
CA GLY A 66 9.07 -12.37 -14.07
C GLY A 66 8.40 -12.15 -15.42
N LEU A 67 7.56 -11.11 -15.54
CA LEU A 67 6.92 -10.70 -16.78
C LEU A 67 7.95 -10.26 -17.81
N ALA A 68 8.92 -9.42 -17.42
CA ALA A 68 9.98 -8.95 -18.30
C ALA A 68 10.85 -10.11 -18.83
N TYR A 69 11.16 -11.07 -17.95
CA TYR A 69 11.95 -12.26 -18.29
C TYR A 69 11.22 -13.19 -19.28
N LEU A 70 9.92 -13.43 -19.06
CA LEU A 70 9.12 -14.32 -19.90
C LEU A 70 8.65 -13.68 -21.20
N THR A 71 8.57 -12.34 -21.25
CA THR A 71 8.02 -11.61 -22.38
C THR A 71 8.99 -10.54 -22.88
N ASN A 72 8.72 -9.27 -22.60
CA ASN A 72 9.50 -8.11 -23.01
C ASN A 72 9.13 -6.90 -22.14
N LEU A 73 9.58 -5.70 -22.54
CA LEU A 73 9.35 -4.46 -21.79
C LEU A 73 8.03 -3.75 -22.14
N ASN A 74 7.07 -4.39 -22.81
CA ASN A 74 5.79 -3.76 -23.16
C ASN A 74 4.98 -3.29 -21.94
N PHE A 75 5.19 -3.88 -20.76
CA PHE A 75 4.57 -3.40 -19.51
C PHE A 75 4.92 -1.94 -19.18
N LEU A 76 6.02 -1.40 -19.73
CA LEU A 76 6.39 0.00 -19.57
C LEU A 76 5.32 0.97 -20.12
N GLN A 77 4.52 0.55 -21.10
CA GLN A 77 3.40 1.38 -21.61
C GLN A 77 2.42 1.75 -20.49
N VAL A 78 2.08 0.79 -19.62
CA VAL A 78 1.22 1.03 -18.45
C VAL A 78 1.93 1.94 -17.45
N THR A 79 3.24 1.76 -17.26
CA THR A 79 4.04 2.59 -16.35
C THR A 79 4.06 4.06 -16.78
N PHE A 80 4.29 4.32 -18.07
CA PHE A 80 4.20 5.69 -18.62
C PHE A 80 2.77 6.23 -18.56
N GLY A 81 1.77 5.38 -18.79
CA GLY A 81 0.36 5.73 -18.60
C GLY A 81 0.05 6.19 -17.18
N TYR A 82 0.56 5.49 -16.17
CA TYR A 82 0.43 5.90 -14.77
C TYR A 82 1.14 7.22 -14.46
N LEU A 83 2.32 7.46 -15.04
CA LEU A 83 3.03 8.73 -14.87
C LEU A 83 2.19 9.90 -15.40
N ILE A 84 1.69 9.79 -16.64
CA ILE A 84 0.83 10.81 -17.25
C ILE A 84 -0.46 10.98 -16.44
N GLY A 85 -1.10 9.87 -16.07
CA GLY A 85 -2.32 9.88 -15.26
C GLY A 85 -2.13 10.61 -13.93
N ARG A 86 -1.00 10.40 -13.24
CA ARG A 86 -0.68 11.10 -11.99
C ARG A 86 -0.48 12.59 -12.19
N ILE A 87 0.16 13.01 -13.27
CA ILE A 87 0.29 14.44 -13.60
C ILE A 87 -1.09 15.07 -13.80
N LEU A 88 -1.99 14.39 -14.51
CA LEU A 88 -3.37 14.86 -14.71
C LEU A 88 -4.16 14.90 -13.39
N VAL A 89 -4.07 13.85 -12.57
CA VAL A 89 -4.72 13.80 -11.25
C VAL A 89 -4.20 14.94 -10.36
N ALA A 90 -2.88 15.17 -10.32
CA ALA A 90 -2.26 16.20 -9.50
C ALA A 90 -2.61 17.62 -9.95
N THR A 91 -2.73 17.86 -11.26
CA THR A 91 -3.01 19.21 -11.80
C THR A 91 -4.49 19.54 -11.89
N ILE A 92 -5.36 18.56 -12.15
CA ILE A 92 -6.80 18.78 -12.40
C ILE A 92 -7.64 18.39 -11.19
N LEU A 93 -7.46 17.17 -10.67
CA LEU A 93 -8.34 16.62 -9.64
C LEU A 93 -7.94 17.10 -8.25
N LEU A 94 -6.66 17.04 -7.89
CA LEU A 94 -6.19 17.37 -6.55
C LEU A 94 -6.55 18.80 -6.08
N PRO A 95 -6.50 19.85 -6.93
CA PRO A 95 -6.98 21.18 -6.55
C PRO A 95 -8.48 21.22 -6.25
N ALA A 96 -9.30 20.43 -6.95
CA ALA A 96 -10.73 20.34 -6.68
C ALA A 96 -11.00 19.62 -5.34
N TYR A 97 -10.26 18.54 -5.06
CA TYR A 97 -10.38 17.81 -3.78
C TYR A 97 -9.93 18.66 -2.58
N SER A 98 -8.89 19.48 -2.75
CA SER A 98 -8.35 20.32 -1.68
C SER A 98 -9.27 21.48 -1.27
N LYS A 99 -10.17 21.92 -2.16
CA LYS A 99 -11.12 23.03 -1.86
C LYS A 99 -12.29 22.62 -0.96
N GLY A 100 -12.63 21.33 -0.91
CA GLY A 100 -13.89 20.85 -0.31
C GLY A 100 -13.78 20.21 1.08
N GLU A 101 -12.65 20.33 1.78
CA GLU A 101 -12.35 19.57 3.02
C GLU A 101 -12.80 18.09 2.94
N LEU A 102 -12.60 17.46 1.78
CA LEU A 102 -13.08 16.10 1.55
C LEU A 102 -12.22 15.10 2.31
N LEU A 103 -12.84 14.35 3.22
CA LEU A 103 -12.16 13.31 4.00
C LEU A 103 -11.83 12.07 3.14
N THR A 104 -12.61 11.81 2.10
CA THR A 104 -12.39 10.69 1.18
C THR A 104 -12.62 11.11 -0.26
N ALA A 105 -12.05 10.37 -1.22
CA ALA A 105 -12.35 10.58 -2.63
C ALA A 105 -13.85 10.41 -2.95
N TYR A 106 -14.55 9.53 -2.20
CA TYR A 106 -15.97 9.25 -2.40
C TYR A 106 -16.90 10.36 -1.89
N THR A 107 -16.42 11.23 -1.00
CA THR A 107 -17.19 12.40 -0.55
C THR A 107 -17.47 13.35 -1.72
N PHE A 108 -16.58 13.41 -2.72
CA PHE A 108 -16.86 14.14 -3.95
C PHE A 108 -18.07 13.56 -4.70
N LEU A 109 -18.18 12.23 -4.78
CA LEU A 109 -19.32 11.56 -5.42
C LEU A 109 -20.62 11.79 -4.67
N GLU A 110 -20.57 11.86 -3.34
CA GLU A 110 -21.72 12.24 -2.51
C GLU A 110 -22.21 13.65 -2.85
N ASN A 111 -21.30 14.62 -2.88
CA ASN A 111 -21.64 16.01 -3.17
C ASN A 111 -22.22 16.18 -4.58
N ARG A 112 -21.79 15.36 -5.55
CA ARG A 112 -22.20 15.49 -6.95
C ARG A 112 -23.42 14.63 -7.34
N PHE A 113 -23.58 13.46 -6.71
CA PHE A 113 -24.55 12.43 -7.12
C PHE A 113 -25.36 11.85 -5.96
N GLY A 114 -25.10 12.27 -4.72
CA GLY A 114 -25.82 11.84 -3.53
C GLY A 114 -25.23 10.62 -2.81
N GLY A 115 -25.72 10.37 -1.60
CA GLY A 115 -25.17 9.37 -0.68
C GLY A 115 -25.21 7.92 -1.21
N LYS A 116 -26.19 7.56 -2.04
CA LYS A 116 -26.27 6.21 -2.63
C LYS A 116 -25.05 5.88 -3.49
N THR A 117 -24.60 6.85 -4.31
CA THR A 117 -23.43 6.71 -5.17
C THR A 117 -22.15 6.58 -4.34
N ARG A 118 -22.00 7.38 -3.27
CA ARG A 118 -20.88 7.25 -2.33
C ARG A 118 -20.84 5.86 -1.71
N SER A 119 -21.96 5.38 -1.17
CA SER A 119 -22.00 4.07 -0.50
C SER A 119 -21.67 2.95 -1.47
N PHE A 120 -22.24 2.97 -2.68
CA PHE A 120 -21.93 1.98 -3.71
C PHE A 120 -20.45 1.97 -4.07
N ALA A 121 -19.87 3.13 -4.39
CA ALA A 121 -18.45 3.23 -4.74
C ALA A 121 -17.52 2.80 -3.58
N SER A 122 -17.87 3.17 -2.35
CA SER A 122 -17.11 2.80 -1.14
C SER A 122 -17.14 1.28 -0.89
N ILE A 123 -18.30 0.64 -1.07
CA ILE A 123 -18.45 -0.82 -0.90
C ILE A 123 -17.60 -1.55 -1.95
N ILE A 124 -17.70 -1.17 -3.22
CA ILE A 124 -16.91 -1.77 -4.29
C ILE A 124 -15.40 -1.58 -4.03
N PHE A 125 -14.99 -0.40 -3.59
CA PHE A 125 -13.60 -0.16 -3.22
C PHE A 125 -13.14 -1.06 -2.08
N LEU A 126 -13.88 -1.14 -0.97
CA LEU A 126 -13.51 -1.96 0.17
C LEU A 126 -13.41 -3.43 -0.21
N PHE A 127 -14.35 -3.94 -1.00
CA PHE A 127 -14.35 -5.31 -1.47
C PHE A 127 -13.14 -5.60 -2.37
N THR A 128 -12.93 -4.80 -3.41
CA THR A 128 -11.81 -4.99 -4.35
C THR A 128 -10.46 -4.79 -3.68
N ARG A 129 -10.36 -3.84 -2.74
CA ARG A 129 -9.16 -3.61 -1.94
C ARG A 129 -8.83 -4.80 -1.06
N THR A 130 -9.82 -5.33 -0.33
CA THR A 130 -9.65 -6.50 0.54
C THR A 130 -9.24 -7.73 -0.27
N ALA A 131 -9.87 -7.97 -1.42
CA ALA A 131 -9.51 -9.07 -2.31
C ALA A 131 -8.06 -8.94 -2.82
N ALA A 132 -7.66 -7.74 -3.25
CA ALA A 132 -6.29 -7.47 -3.69
C ALA A 132 -5.26 -7.64 -2.55
N ASP A 133 -5.60 -7.22 -1.33
CA ASP A 133 -4.74 -7.39 -0.16
C ASP A 133 -4.56 -8.87 0.20
N GLY A 134 -5.58 -9.72 0.00
CA GLY A 134 -5.44 -11.18 0.11
C GLY A 134 -4.42 -11.77 -0.87
N VAL A 135 -4.44 -11.34 -2.13
CA VAL A 135 -3.44 -11.76 -3.14
C VAL A 135 -2.04 -11.29 -2.76
N ARG A 136 -1.90 -10.05 -2.25
CA ARG A 136 -0.61 -9.50 -1.80
C ARG A 136 -0.07 -10.25 -0.59
N LEU A 137 -0.93 -10.63 0.36
CA LEU A 137 -0.57 -11.43 1.53
C LEU A 137 -0.01 -12.80 1.09
N PHE A 138 -0.71 -13.48 0.18
CA PHE A 138 -0.24 -14.75 -0.38
C PHE A 138 1.09 -14.59 -1.14
N ALA A 139 1.21 -13.58 -2.00
CA ALA A 139 2.44 -13.31 -2.75
C ALA A 139 3.64 -13.06 -1.81
N THR A 140 3.40 -12.44 -0.66
CA THR A 140 4.43 -12.19 0.36
C THR A 140 4.84 -13.46 1.11
N ALA A 141 3.94 -14.46 1.21
CA ALA A 141 4.26 -15.74 1.82
C ALA A 141 5.17 -16.63 0.94
N ILE A 142 5.20 -16.41 -0.39
CA ILE A 142 5.97 -17.25 -1.32
C ILE A 142 7.48 -17.25 -0.98
N PRO A 143 8.17 -16.10 -0.86
CA PRO A 143 9.60 -16.10 -0.49
C PRO A 143 9.84 -16.71 0.88
N LEU A 144 8.99 -16.42 1.88
CA LEU A 144 9.13 -16.94 3.24
C LEU A 144 9.04 -18.48 3.26
N LYS A 145 8.06 -19.04 2.54
CA LYS A 145 7.92 -20.48 2.33
C LYS A 145 9.18 -21.09 1.72
N LEU A 146 9.74 -20.46 0.69
CA LEU A 146 10.91 -20.97 -0.01
C LEU A 146 12.19 -20.89 0.84
N MET A 147 12.34 -19.84 1.64
CA MET A 147 13.51 -19.62 2.49
C MET A 147 13.52 -20.50 3.74
N LEU A 148 12.36 -20.70 4.37
CA LEU A 148 12.24 -21.46 5.62
C LEU A 148 11.80 -22.91 5.43
N ASN A 149 11.40 -23.29 4.20
CA ASN A 149 10.84 -24.60 3.87
C ASN A 149 9.66 -25.01 4.78
N ILE A 150 8.74 -24.07 4.99
CA ILE A 150 7.52 -24.24 5.80
C ILE A 150 6.27 -24.32 4.91
N ASP A 151 5.13 -24.72 5.47
CA ASP A 151 3.87 -24.73 4.72
C ASP A 151 3.29 -23.33 4.51
N TYR A 152 2.51 -23.15 3.44
CA TYR A 152 1.86 -21.86 3.13
C TYR A 152 0.98 -21.33 4.28
N PRO A 153 0.13 -22.13 4.96
CA PRO A 153 -0.64 -21.62 6.09
C PRO A 153 0.24 -21.00 7.18
N LEU A 154 1.35 -21.66 7.55
CA LEU A 154 2.27 -21.14 8.55
C LEU A 154 2.97 -19.86 8.07
N ALA A 155 3.43 -19.82 6.81
CA ALA A 155 4.03 -18.63 6.23
C ALA A 155 3.06 -17.44 6.22
N ILE A 156 1.81 -17.67 5.83
CA ILE A 156 0.76 -16.64 5.81
C ILE A 156 0.46 -16.14 7.23
N THR A 157 0.34 -17.04 8.21
CA THR A 157 0.11 -16.66 9.61
C THR A 157 1.25 -15.80 10.16
N ILE A 158 2.51 -16.14 9.88
CA ILE A 158 3.67 -15.35 10.30
C ILE A 158 3.60 -13.92 9.73
N ILE A 159 3.35 -13.78 8.42
CA ILE A 159 3.21 -12.46 7.80
C ILE A 159 2.02 -11.71 8.40
N ALA A 160 0.86 -12.35 8.54
CA ALA A 160 -0.34 -11.72 9.08
C ALA A 160 -0.11 -11.14 10.48
N VAL A 161 0.50 -11.91 11.39
CA VAL A 161 0.80 -11.47 12.77
C VAL A 161 1.78 -10.29 12.82
N ILE A 162 2.72 -10.21 11.87
CA ILE A 162 3.70 -9.11 11.81
C ILE A 162 3.07 -7.85 11.22
N THR A 163 2.09 -7.99 10.31
CA THR A 163 1.49 -6.87 9.57
C THR A 163 0.21 -6.30 10.18
N LEU A 164 -0.50 -7.07 11.01
CA LEU A 164 -1.74 -6.66 11.71
C LEU A 164 -1.41 -6.10 13.10
#